data_AF-A0A948CZV0-F1
#
_entry.id   AF-A0A948CZV0-F1
#
_cell.length_a   1.000
_cell.length_b   1.000
_cell.length_c   1.000
_cell.angle_alpha   90.00
_cell.angle_beta   90.00
_cell.angle_gamma   90.00
#
_symmetry.space_group_name_H-M   'P 1'
#
loop_
_entity.id
_entity.type
_entity.pdbx_description
1 polymer ?
#
loop_
_entity_poly.entity_id
_entity_poly.type
_entity_poly.pdbx_seq_one_letter_code
_entity_poly.pdbx_strand_id
1 'polypeptide(L)'
;VIDELADLMMAGSDEVEHILCRLAQLSRAVGIHIILATQRPSVDVVTGVIKANFPARISFKVASKVDSRTVLDMNGADKLLGKGDMLFLEPGNAKPIRAQGTLLTDAEIERVVNVIKEQREPIYDDEILEKQKKSASGRGGFDKDEFFDEAVKMVLETGQASVSMLQRRLRLGYTRAARMIDAMEEEGIVGPFRGSKTREILVSEYTSKEEPAETGQGPQEENA
;
A
#
# COMPACT_ATOMS: atom_id res chain seq x y z
N VAL A 1 -8.90 10.36 -6.51
CA VAL A 1 -7.89 11.32 -6.03
C VAL A 1 -6.92 10.55 -5.13
N ILE A 2 -5.62 10.77 -5.26
CA ILE A 2 -4.57 10.17 -4.42
C ILE A 2 -3.79 11.34 -3.83
N ASP A 3 -3.80 11.49 -2.50
CA ASP A 3 -3.23 12.66 -1.82
C ASP A 3 -1.70 12.59 -1.71
N GLU A 4 -1.15 11.38 -1.57
CA GLU A 4 0.29 11.14 -1.56
C GLU A 4 0.65 9.92 -2.41
N LEU A 5 1.06 10.17 -3.65
CA LEU A 5 1.48 9.13 -4.59
C LEU A 5 2.74 8.41 -4.11
N ALA A 6 3.64 9.10 -3.41
CA ALA A 6 4.91 8.50 -2.99
C ALA A 6 4.70 7.29 -2.07
N ASP A 7 3.66 7.32 -1.23
CA ASP A 7 3.35 6.21 -0.32
C ASP A 7 2.94 4.95 -1.09
N LEU A 8 2.24 5.11 -2.22
CA LEU A 8 1.90 3.98 -3.09
C LEU A 8 3.12 3.46 -3.84
N MET A 9 3.94 4.38 -4.38
CA MET A 9 5.17 3.99 -5.11
C MET A 9 6.16 3.24 -4.22
N MET A 10 6.25 3.60 -2.92
CA MET A 10 7.08 2.89 -1.95
C MET A 10 6.55 1.48 -1.61
N ALA A 11 5.25 1.23 -1.76
CA ALA A 11 4.65 -0.07 -1.52
C ALA A 11 4.82 -1.04 -2.72
N GLY A 12 4.97 -0.51 -3.93
CA GLY A 12 5.16 -1.30 -5.14
C GLY A 12 5.09 -0.43 -6.39
N SER A 13 6.22 0.14 -6.81
CA SER A 13 6.30 1.10 -7.93
C SER A 13 5.76 0.53 -9.24
N ASP A 14 6.16 -0.69 -9.60
CA ASP A 14 5.90 -1.25 -10.92
C ASP A 14 4.42 -1.56 -11.13
N GLU A 15 3.78 -2.12 -10.10
CA GLU A 15 2.35 -2.44 -10.13
C GLU A 15 1.49 -1.17 -10.12
N VAL A 16 1.81 -0.23 -9.23
CA VAL A 16 1.09 1.05 -9.12
C VAL A 16 1.20 1.83 -10.42
N GLU A 17 2.39 1.93 -11.01
CA GLU A 17 2.63 2.61 -12.27
C GLU A 17 1.84 1.96 -13.41
N HIS A 18 1.84 0.63 -13.51
CA HIS A 18 1.08 -0.10 -14.52
C HIS A 18 -0.43 0.16 -14.40
N ILE A 19 -0.98 0.13 -13.19
CA ILE A 19 -2.41 0.41 -12.94
C ILE A 19 -2.75 1.86 -13.29
N LEU A 20 -1.96 2.82 -12.83
CA LEU A 20 -2.19 4.24 -13.11
C LEU A 20 -2.11 4.56 -14.60
N CYS A 21 -1.12 3.98 -15.29
CA CYS A 21 -0.97 4.09 -16.75
C CYS A 21 -2.20 3.54 -17.47
N ARG A 22 -2.62 2.32 -17.13
CA ARG A 22 -3.81 1.68 -17.74
C ARG A 22 -5.07 2.50 -17.50
N LEU A 23 -5.29 3.00 -16.29
CA LEU A 23 -6.42 3.86 -15.98
C LEU A 23 -6.34 5.16 -16.79
N ALA A 24 -5.22 5.87 -16.80
CA ALA A 24 -5.05 7.12 -17.52
C ALA A 24 -5.34 6.98 -19.03
N GLN A 25 -4.95 5.86 -19.64
CA GLN A 25 -5.16 5.61 -21.08
C GLN A 25 -6.61 5.31 -21.45
N LEU A 26 -7.35 4.59 -20.61
CA LEU A 26 -8.71 4.10 -20.93
C LEU A 26 -9.83 4.99 -20.36
N SER A 27 -9.54 5.78 -19.32
CA SER A 27 -10.55 6.43 -18.49
C SER A 27 -11.27 7.62 -19.14
N ARG A 28 -10.64 8.32 -20.09
CA ARG A 28 -11.15 9.59 -20.65
C ARG A 28 -12.54 9.44 -21.28
N ALA A 29 -12.75 8.39 -22.07
CA ALA A 29 -14.01 8.20 -22.80
C ALA A 29 -15.16 7.78 -21.88
N VAL A 30 -14.85 7.21 -20.71
CA VAL A 30 -15.83 6.69 -19.74
C VAL A 30 -16.06 7.64 -18.55
N GLY A 31 -15.46 8.83 -18.59
CA GLY A 31 -15.67 9.87 -17.57
C GLY A 31 -14.98 9.59 -16.23
N ILE A 32 -13.94 8.76 -16.21
CA ILE A 32 -13.12 8.54 -15.02
C ILE A 32 -11.95 9.54 -15.05
N HIS A 33 -11.73 10.24 -13.95
CA HIS A 33 -10.67 11.24 -13.81
C HIS A 33 -9.82 10.96 -12.58
N ILE A 34 -8.51 11.17 -12.72
CA ILE A 34 -7.53 10.84 -11.68
C ILE A 34 -6.77 12.11 -11.35
N ILE A 35 -6.65 12.40 -10.06
CA ILE A 35 -5.81 13.46 -9.52
C ILE A 35 -4.79 12.78 -8.63
N LEU A 36 -3.51 13.03 -8.94
CA LEU A 36 -2.36 12.54 -8.19
C LEU A 36 -1.68 13.74 -7.53
N ALA A 37 -1.52 13.69 -6.22
CA ALA A 37 -0.75 14.65 -5.45
C ALA A 37 0.42 13.96 -4.76
N THR A 38 1.48 14.72 -4.51
CA THR A 38 2.65 14.27 -3.74
C THR A 38 3.42 15.46 -3.20
N GLN A 39 3.99 15.32 -2.01
CA GLN A 39 4.95 16.27 -1.46
C GLN A 39 6.41 15.90 -1.78
N ARG A 40 6.64 14.74 -2.41
CA ARG A 40 7.97 14.20 -2.74
C ARG A 40 8.17 14.17 -4.26
N PRO A 41 8.51 15.31 -4.89
CA PRO A 41 8.73 15.39 -6.33
C PRO A 41 10.09 14.79 -6.76
N SER A 42 10.31 13.51 -6.48
CA SER A 42 11.49 12.74 -6.91
C SER A 42 11.23 11.98 -8.21
N VAL A 43 12.30 11.62 -8.92
CA VAL A 43 12.22 10.86 -10.19
C VAL A 43 11.60 9.48 -9.97
N ASP A 44 11.78 8.91 -8.77
CA ASP A 44 11.22 7.60 -8.40
C ASP A 44 9.70 7.65 -8.14
N VAL A 45 9.15 8.84 -7.85
CA VAL A 45 7.71 9.04 -7.61
C VAL A 45 7.03 9.56 -8.88
N VAL A 46 7.61 10.58 -9.51
CA VAL A 46 7.09 11.21 -10.74
C VAL A 46 7.92 10.69 -11.91
N THR A 47 7.75 9.40 -12.19
CA THR A 47 8.52 8.68 -13.21
C THR A 47 8.21 9.18 -14.62
N GLY A 48 9.02 8.77 -15.60
CA GLY A 48 8.77 9.08 -17.00
C GLY A 48 7.42 8.56 -17.51
N VAL A 49 7.00 7.38 -17.05
CA VAL A 49 5.73 6.75 -17.44
C VAL A 49 4.54 7.49 -16.84
N ILE A 50 4.62 7.89 -15.57
CA ILE A 50 3.62 8.78 -14.96
C ILE A 50 3.53 10.07 -15.78
N LYS A 51 4.65 10.73 -16.06
CA LYS A 51 4.65 11.96 -16.87
C LYS A 51 4.05 11.77 -18.26
N ALA A 52 4.31 10.65 -18.92
CA ALA A 52 3.79 10.37 -20.26
C ALA A 52 2.26 10.24 -20.29
N ASN A 53 1.64 9.76 -19.20
CA ASN A 53 0.20 9.51 -19.14
C ASN A 53 -0.59 10.63 -18.43
N PHE A 54 0.09 11.50 -17.69
CA PHE A 54 -0.51 12.63 -16.97
C PHE A 54 0.08 13.96 -17.49
N PRO A 55 -0.44 14.48 -18.63
CA PRO A 55 0.11 15.67 -19.28
C PRO A 55 -0.29 16.99 -18.61
N ALA A 56 -1.42 17.02 -17.89
CA ALA A 56 -1.82 18.18 -17.09
C ALA A 56 -1.08 18.14 -15.76
N ARG A 57 -0.32 19.18 -15.42
CA ARG A 57 0.49 19.19 -14.20
C ARG A 57 0.41 20.53 -13.48
N ILE A 58 0.29 20.48 -12.16
CA ILE A 58 0.35 21.64 -11.29
C ILE A 58 1.56 21.45 -10.37
N SER A 59 2.36 22.49 -10.23
CA SER A 59 3.45 22.52 -9.24
C SER A 59 3.30 23.77 -8.38
N PHE A 60 3.15 23.55 -7.07
CA PHE A 60 3.35 24.60 -6.07
C PHE A 60 4.85 24.81 -5.82
N LYS A 61 5.18 25.70 -4.87
CA LYS A 61 6.57 25.92 -4.49
C LYS A 61 7.27 24.62 -4.12
N VAL A 62 8.38 24.34 -4.79
CA VAL A 62 9.29 23.23 -4.49
C VAL A 62 10.63 23.72 -3.96
N ALA A 63 11.42 22.82 -3.37
CA ALA A 63 12.68 23.18 -2.73
C ALA A 63 13.79 23.53 -3.73
N SER A 64 13.81 22.88 -4.90
CA SER A 64 14.91 23.01 -5.85
C SER A 64 14.50 23.05 -7.32
N LYS A 65 15.42 23.52 -8.16
CA LYS A 65 15.29 23.45 -9.63
C LYS A 65 15.17 22.02 -10.14
N VAL A 66 15.74 21.05 -9.42
CA VAL A 66 15.67 19.63 -9.78
C VAL A 66 14.23 19.16 -9.60
N ASP A 67 13.64 19.44 -8.44
CA ASP A 67 12.23 19.11 -8.14
C ASP A 67 11.26 19.77 -9.12
N SER A 68 11.53 21.02 -9.51
CA SER A 68 10.73 21.72 -10.51
C SER A 68 10.77 20.97 -11.85
N ARG A 69 11.96 20.50 -12.27
CA ARG A 69 12.11 19.71 -13.49
C ARG A 69 11.49 18.32 -13.36
N THR A 70 11.49 17.73 -12.18
CA THR A 70 10.83 16.45 -11.96
C THR A 70 9.32 16.54 -12.25
N VAL A 71 8.66 17.62 -11.81
CA VAL A 71 7.20 17.79 -12.01
C VAL A 71 6.86 18.40 -13.36
N LEU A 72 7.51 19.48 -13.76
CA LEU A 72 7.12 20.29 -14.92
C LEU A 72 8.01 20.08 -16.15
N ASP A 73 9.06 19.27 -16.07
CA ASP A 73 10.14 19.17 -17.06
C ASP A 73 10.85 20.53 -17.32
N MET A 74 10.63 21.53 -16.45
CA MET A 74 11.11 22.89 -16.56
C MET A 74 11.48 23.47 -15.18
N ASN A 75 12.35 24.48 -15.17
CA ASN A 75 12.62 25.27 -13.96
C ASN A 75 11.51 26.30 -13.72
N GLY A 76 11.33 26.78 -12.48
CA GLY A 76 10.43 27.88 -12.17
C GLY A 76 9.63 27.69 -10.89
N ALA A 77 9.27 26.44 -10.56
CA ALA A 77 8.50 26.16 -9.34
C ALA A 77 9.31 26.43 -8.05
N ASP A 78 10.64 26.35 -8.13
CA ASP A 78 11.57 26.72 -7.05
C ASP A 78 11.53 28.21 -6.68
N LYS A 79 11.02 29.05 -7.60
CA LYS A 79 10.92 30.51 -7.42
C LYS A 79 9.54 30.99 -6.96
N LEU A 80 8.60 30.07 -6.77
CA LEU A 80 7.27 30.41 -6.29
C LEU A 80 7.32 30.90 -4.84
N LEU A 81 6.33 31.71 -4.48
CA LEU A 81 6.24 32.38 -3.19
C LEU A 81 5.69 31.46 -2.09
N GLY A 82 5.04 30.34 -2.47
CA GLY A 82 4.28 29.48 -1.57
C GLY A 82 2.87 30.01 -1.35
N LYS A 83 2.16 29.50 -0.32
CA LYS A 83 0.81 29.95 0.06
C LYS A 83 -0.18 30.02 -1.13
N GLY A 84 -0.21 28.98 -1.96
CA GLY A 84 -1.09 28.88 -3.12
C GLY A 84 -0.51 29.39 -4.44
N ASP A 85 0.65 30.04 -4.46
CA ASP A 85 1.33 30.40 -5.72
C ASP A 85 1.76 29.12 -6.46
N MET A 86 1.37 28.99 -7.73
CA MET A 86 1.52 27.76 -8.51
C MET A 86 1.83 28.01 -9.99
N LEU A 87 2.40 27.00 -10.62
CA LEU A 87 2.54 26.88 -12.07
C LEU A 87 1.63 25.75 -12.56
N PHE A 88 0.78 26.05 -13.54
CA PHE A 88 -0.08 25.09 -14.21
C PHE A 88 0.41 24.86 -15.64
N LEU A 89 0.84 23.65 -15.94
CA LEU A 89 1.14 23.18 -17.27
C LEU A 89 -0.09 22.49 -17.86
N GLU A 90 -0.73 23.19 -18.79
CA GLU A 90 -1.86 22.67 -19.55
C GLU A 90 -1.40 21.63 -20.58
N PRO A 91 -2.15 20.53 -20.80
CA PRO A 91 -1.83 19.56 -21.86
C PRO A 91 -1.66 20.22 -23.23
N GLY A 92 -0.54 19.92 -23.90
CA GLY A 92 -0.23 20.44 -25.23
C GLY A 92 0.46 21.81 -25.25
N ASN A 93 0.52 22.52 -24.12
CA ASN A 93 1.25 23.78 -24.03
C ASN A 93 2.73 23.52 -23.68
N ALA A 94 3.62 24.34 -24.24
CA ALA A 94 5.07 24.24 -23.98
C ALA A 94 5.53 25.00 -22.74
N LYS A 95 4.69 25.89 -22.18
CA LYS A 95 5.03 26.73 -21.02
C LYS A 95 3.88 26.73 -20.02
N PRO A 96 4.19 26.68 -18.71
CA PRO A 96 3.16 26.76 -17.69
C PRO A 96 2.65 28.19 -17.53
N ILE A 97 1.42 28.32 -17.06
CA ILE A 97 0.77 29.55 -16.65
C ILE A 97 0.95 29.69 -15.14
N ARG A 98 1.38 30.86 -14.67
CA ARG A 98 1.43 31.15 -13.23
C ARG A 98 0.04 31.55 -12.74
N ALA A 99 -0.39 30.96 -11.64
CA ALA A 99 -1.70 31.18 -11.05
C ALA A 99 -1.60 31.22 -9.52
N GLN A 100 -2.65 31.73 -8.88
CA GLN A 100 -2.78 31.78 -7.42
C GLN A 100 -3.95 30.89 -7.01
N GLY A 101 -3.65 29.86 -6.23
CA GLY A 101 -4.66 29.00 -5.61
C GLY A 101 -5.50 29.75 -4.60
N THR A 102 -6.79 29.44 -4.58
CA THR A 102 -7.75 29.95 -3.60
C THR A 102 -7.47 29.33 -2.25
N LEU A 103 -7.40 30.15 -1.21
CA LEU A 103 -7.34 29.68 0.17
C LEU A 103 -8.72 29.21 0.61
N LEU A 104 -8.80 27.98 1.09
CA LEU A 104 -9.96 27.44 1.79
C LEU A 104 -9.52 27.06 3.20
N THR A 105 -10.33 27.44 4.17
CA THR A 105 -10.13 27.06 5.58
C THR A 105 -10.83 25.74 5.88
N ASP A 106 -10.35 25.01 6.88
CA ASP A 106 -10.99 23.76 7.33
C ASP A 106 -12.45 24.00 7.71
N ALA A 107 -12.75 25.13 8.36
CA ALA A 107 -14.11 25.52 8.70
C ALA A 107 -15.00 25.75 7.46
N GLU A 108 -14.45 26.26 6.34
CA GLU A 108 -15.20 26.36 5.08
C GLU A 108 -15.47 24.99 4.46
N ILE A 109 -14.47 24.11 4.48
CA ILE A 109 -14.60 22.74 3.99
C ILE A 109 -15.67 21.99 4.78
N GLU A 110 -15.62 22.05 6.12
CA GLU A 110 -16.60 21.41 7.00
C GLU A 110 -18.03 21.89 6.73
N ARG A 111 -18.22 23.21 6.53
CA ARG A 111 -19.55 23.75 6.19
C ARG A 111 -20.09 23.16 4.89
N VAL A 112 -19.25 23.07 3.84
CA VAL A 112 -19.66 22.48 2.56
C VAL A 112 -19.95 20.98 2.72
N VAL A 113 -19.10 20.25 3.43
CA VAL A 113 -19.28 18.82 3.69
C VAL A 113 -20.59 18.55 4.44
N ASN A 114 -20.92 19.37 5.44
CA ASN A 114 -22.16 19.21 6.22
C ASN A 114 -23.41 19.44 5.35
N VAL A 115 -23.39 20.49 4.50
CA VAL A 115 -24.48 20.72 3.55
C VAL A 115 -24.68 19.54 2.59
N ILE A 116 -23.59 18.89 2.14
CA ILE A 116 -23.69 17.71 1.28
C ILE A 116 -24.26 16.51 2.04
N LYS A 117 -23.81 16.28 3.29
CA LYS A 117 -24.31 15.19 4.15
C LYS A 117 -25.80 15.31 4.44
N GLU A 118 -26.31 16.54 4.64
CA GLU A 118 -27.73 16.79 4.87
C GLU A 118 -28.61 16.45 3.65
N GLN A 119 -28.04 16.48 2.44
CA GLN A 119 -28.80 16.19 1.21
C GLN A 119 -28.99 14.70 0.98
N ARG A 120 -28.00 13.86 1.32
CA ARG A 120 -28.06 12.41 1.10
C ARG A 120 -27.01 11.65 1.90
N GLU A 121 -27.41 10.47 2.38
CA GLU A 121 -26.47 9.47 2.88
C GLU A 121 -25.59 8.89 1.75
N PRO A 122 -24.31 8.60 2.03
CA PRO A 122 -23.41 8.01 1.06
C PRO A 122 -23.86 6.57 0.70
N ILE A 123 -23.83 6.26 -0.59
CA ILE A 123 -24.01 4.89 -1.08
C ILE A 123 -22.62 4.36 -1.38
N TYR A 124 -22.15 3.44 -0.54
CA TYR A 124 -20.87 2.78 -0.74
C TYR A 124 -21.05 1.50 -1.55
N ASP A 125 -20.02 1.14 -2.30
CA ASP A 125 -19.92 -0.15 -2.97
C ASP A 125 -19.25 -1.15 -2.04
N ASP A 126 -20.01 -2.14 -1.59
CA ASP A 126 -19.55 -3.14 -0.62
C ASP A 126 -18.37 -3.96 -1.16
N GLU A 127 -18.26 -4.20 -2.47
CA GLU A 127 -17.13 -4.93 -3.02
C GLU A 127 -15.82 -4.14 -2.87
N ILE A 128 -15.88 -2.82 -3.03
CA ILE A 128 -14.74 -1.93 -2.81
C ILE A 128 -14.38 -1.90 -1.33
N LEU A 129 -15.38 -1.79 -0.46
CA LEU A 129 -15.17 -1.78 0.99
C LEU A 129 -14.55 -3.10 1.48
N GLU A 130 -15.03 -4.24 1.00
CA GLU A 130 -14.48 -5.55 1.35
C GLU A 130 -13.06 -5.74 0.84
N LYS A 131 -12.75 -5.27 -0.39
CA LYS A 131 -11.38 -5.25 -0.89
C LYS A 131 -10.47 -4.35 -0.04
N GLN A 132 -10.94 -3.17 0.36
CA GLN A 132 -10.19 -2.27 1.25
C GLN A 132 -9.97 -2.89 2.64
N LYS A 133 -10.98 -3.57 3.20
CA LYS A 133 -10.85 -4.30 4.47
C LYS A 133 -9.83 -5.42 4.33
N LYS A 134 -9.87 -6.21 3.24
CA LYS A 134 -8.85 -7.23 2.94
C LYS A 134 -7.45 -6.64 2.78
N SER A 135 -7.33 -5.46 2.17
CA SER A 135 -6.05 -4.73 2.06
C SER A 135 -5.61 -4.08 3.37
N ALA A 136 -6.52 -3.70 4.27
CA ALA A 136 -6.23 -3.14 5.58
C ALA A 136 -5.88 -4.24 6.61
N SER A 137 -6.60 -5.36 6.58
CA SER A 137 -6.18 -6.62 7.20
C SER A 137 -4.93 -7.19 6.53
N GLY A 138 -4.64 -6.78 5.29
CA GLY A 138 -3.40 -7.05 4.55
C GLY A 138 -2.24 -6.11 4.88
N ARG A 139 -2.50 -4.90 5.41
CA ARG A 139 -1.46 -4.03 6.01
C ARG A 139 -1.07 -4.49 7.42
N GLY A 140 -1.85 -5.38 8.03
CA GLY A 140 -1.50 -6.20 9.20
C GLY A 140 -1.31 -7.69 8.88
N GLY A 141 -1.38 -8.08 7.61
CA GLY A 141 -1.42 -9.46 7.13
C GLY A 141 -0.82 -9.55 5.74
N PHE A 142 0.42 -9.11 5.61
CA PHE A 142 1.27 -9.52 4.49
C PHE A 142 1.58 -10.99 4.72
N ASP A 143 0.85 -11.84 4.01
CA ASP A 143 0.96 -13.29 4.00
C ASP A 143 0.77 -13.91 5.39
N LYS A 144 -0.04 -14.98 5.49
CA LYS A 144 0.47 -16.10 6.26
C LYS A 144 1.76 -16.46 5.53
N ASP A 145 2.84 -15.88 6.05
CA ASP A 145 4.18 -15.86 5.51
C ASP A 145 4.42 -17.22 4.81
N GLU A 146 4.92 -17.28 3.57
CA GLU A 146 5.32 -18.58 2.96
C GLU A 146 6.16 -19.42 3.96
N PHE A 147 6.85 -18.71 4.86
CA PHE A 147 7.67 -19.25 5.93
C PHE A 147 6.96 -19.39 7.29
N PHE A 148 5.67 -19.09 7.44
CA PHE A 148 4.95 -19.14 8.73
C PHE A 148 4.82 -20.59 9.18
N ASP A 149 4.32 -21.47 8.32
CA ASP A 149 4.23 -22.90 8.62
C ASP A 149 5.62 -23.51 8.83
N GLU A 150 6.63 -23.07 8.07
CA GLU A 150 8.02 -23.46 8.27
C GLU A 150 8.58 -22.95 9.61
N ALA A 151 8.26 -21.72 10.00
CA ALA A 151 8.64 -21.12 11.26
C ALA A 151 7.98 -21.85 12.45
N VAL A 152 6.71 -22.23 12.34
CA VAL A 152 6.01 -23.01 13.37
C VAL A 152 6.69 -24.37 13.53
N LYS A 153 6.91 -25.10 12.43
CA LYS A 153 7.63 -26.39 12.44
C LYS A 153 8.99 -26.25 13.12
N MET A 154 9.74 -25.20 12.76
CA MET A 154 11.06 -24.95 13.34
C MET A 154 11.02 -24.61 14.82
N VAL A 155 10.03 -23.84 15.28
CA VAL A 155 9.84 -23.55 16.72
C VAL A 155 9.55 -24.84 17.48
N LEU A 156 8.71 -25.73 16.93
CA LEU A 156 8.39 -27.03 17.52
C LEU A 156 9.61 -27.97 17.55
N GLU A 157 10.37 -28.05 16.46
CA GLU A 157 11.58 -28.90 16.37
C GLU A 157 12.71 -28.44 17.29
N THR A 158 12.93 -27.13 17.37
CA THR A 158 14.05 -26.57 18.14
C THR A 158 13.72 -26.31 19.61
N GLY A 159 12.44 -26.28 19.96
CA GLY A 159 11.97 -25.92 21.30
C GLY A 159 12.21 -24.46 21.67
N GLN A 160 12.52 -23.58 20.71
CA GLN A 160 12.94 -22.19 20.97
C GLN A 160 12.07 -21.15 20.22
N ALA A 161 11.05 -20.62 20.88
CA ALA A 161 10.25 -19.51 20.33
C ALA A 161 10.91 -18.14 20.61
N SER A 162 11.87 -17.72 19.79
CA SER A 162 12.45 -16.36 19.88
C SER A 162 12.70 -15.72 18.51
N VAL A 163 12.59 -14.39 18.46
CA VAL A 163 12.78 -13.59 17.25
C VAL A 163 14.17 -13.81 16.64
N SER A 164 15.22 -13.81 17.46
CA SER A 164 16.61 -13.98 17.01
C SER A 164 16.89 -15.38 16.42
N MET A 165 16.16 -16.41 16.86
CA MET A 165 16.25 -17.76 16.29
C MET A 165 15.71 -17.77 14.85
N LEU A 166 14.49 -17.25 14.66
CA LEU A 166 13.84 -17.20 13.33
C LEU A 166 14.63 -16.32 12.36
N GLN A 167 15.19 -15.19 12.81
CA GLN A 167 16.06 -14.35 11.98
C GLN A 167 17.25 -15.12 11.40
N ARG A 168 17.92 -15.96 12.21
CA ARG A 168 19.13 -16.69 11.78
C ARG A 168 18.81 -17.84 10.86
N ARG A 169 17.72 -18.57 11.13
CA ARG A 169 17.40 -19.81 10.41
C ARG A 169 16.65 -19.56 9.11
N LEU A 170 15.68 -18.67 9.12
CA LEU A 170 14.88 -18.31 7.95
C LEU A 170 15.43 -17.08 7.20
N ARG A 171 16.57 -16.54 7.65
CA ARG A 171 17.23 -15.34 7.08
C ARG A 171 16.29 -14.13 6.99
N LEU A 172 15.43 -13.97 8.00
CA LEU A 172 14.41 -12.91 8.05
C LEU A 172 14.92 -11.65 8.76
N GLY A 173 14.38 -10.50 8.36
CA GLY A 173 14.56 -9.25 9.11
C GLY A 173 13.85 -9.29 10.48
N TYR A 174 14.34 -8.50 11.44
CA TYR A 174 13.82 -8.47 12.82
C TYR A 174 12.31 -8.27 12.89
N THR A 175 11.78 -7.30 12.15
CA THR A 175 10.35 -6.96 12.17
C THR A 175 9.48 -8.11 11.67
N ARG A 176 9.94 -8.88 10.68
CA ARG A 176 9.20 -10.04 10.14
C ARG A 176 9.21 -11.20 11.14
N ALA A 177 10.38 -11.52 11.69
CA ALA A 177 10.51 -12.53 12.72
C ALA A 177 9.74 -12.21 14.03
N ALA A 178 9.66 -10.91 14.40
CA ALA A 178 8.85 -10.48 15.54
C ALA A 178 7.36 -10.70 15.29
N ARG A 179 6.85 -10.27 14.14
CA ARG A 179 5.44 -10.48 13.76
C ARG A 179 5.07 -11.96 13.69
N MET A 180 5.94 -12.83 13.18
CA MET A 180 5.69 -14.27 13.16
C MET A 180 5.49 -14.84 14.58
N ILE A 181 6.33 -14.42 15.53
CA ILE A 181 6.23 -14.87 16.92
C ILE A 181 4.96 -14.32 17.60
N ASP A 182 4.56 -13.09 17.29
CA ASP A 182 3.30 -12.51 17.78
C ASP A 182 2.09 -13.22 17.18
N ALA A 183 2.11 -13.53 15.88
CA ALA A 183 1.06 -14.31 15.22
C ALA A 183 0.95 -15.75 15.78
N MET A 184 2.07 -16.38 16.14
CA MET A 184 2.07 -17.67 16.85
C MET A 184 1.46 -17.56 18.24
N GLU A 185 1.56 -16.41 18.92
CA GLU A 185 0.89 -16.18 20.21
C GLU A 185 -0.62 -16.05 20.02
N GLU A 186 -1.05 -15.29 19.00
CA GLU A 186 -2.46 -15.14 18.64
C GLU A 186 -3.11 -16.48 18.24
N GLU A 187 -2.38 -17.36 17.56
CA GLU A 187 -2.83 -18.71 17.23
C GLU A 187 -2.70 -19.72 18.38
N GLY A 188 -2.20 -19.31 19.54
CA GLY A 188 -2.05 -20.16 20.73
C GLY A 188 -0.95 -21.23 20.62
N ILE A 189 -0.01 -21.05 19.69
CA ILE A 189 1.15 -21.94 19.48
C ILE A 189 2.24 -21.65 20.51
N VAL A 190 2.45 -20.36 20.83
CA VAL A 190 3.41 -19.89 21.84
C VAL A 190 2.71 -19.05 22.90
N GLY A 191 3.24 -19.07 24.12
CA GLY A 191 2.76 -18.30 25.25
C GLY A 191 3.16 -16.83 25.18
N PRO A 192 2.68 -16.02 26.14
CA PRO A 192 2.81 -14.58 26.08
C PRO A 192 4.25 -14.09 26.18
N PHE A 193 4.48 -12.86 25.70
CA PHE A 193 5.78 -12.22 25.72
C PHE A 193 6.42 -12.21 27.12
N ARG A 194 7.62 -12.82 27.24
CA ARG A 194 8.43 -12.87 28.48
C ARG A 194 9.70 -12.02 28.40
N GLY A 195 9.63 -10.84 27.78
CA GLY A 195 10.79 -9.93 27.69
C GLY A 195 11.87 -10.47 26.75
N SER A 196 13.13 -10.53 27.23
CA SER A 196 14.28 -11.02 26.45
C SER A 196 14.41 -12.54 26.38
N LYS A 197 13.52 -13.29 27.04
CA LYS A 197 13.56 -14.76 27.08
C LYS A 197 12.70 -15.38 25.98
N THR A 198 13.03 -16.61 25.60
CA THR A 198 12.23 -17.46 24.70
C THR A 198 10.80 -17.62 25.24
N ARG A 199 9.80 -17.53 24.36
CA ARG A 199 8.41 -17.80 24.71
C ARG A 199 8.20 -19.29 24.96
N GLU A 200 7.23 -19.61 25.80
CA GLU A 200 6.82 -20.98 26.10
C GLU A 200 6.07 -21.56 24.90
N ILE A 201 6.28 -22.82 24.55
CA ILE A 201 5.57 -23.47 23.43
C ILE A 201 4.38 -24.21 24.03
N LEU A 202 3.17 -23.94 23.52
CA LEU A 202 1.91 -24.41 24.09
C LEU A 202 1.33 -25.63 23.37
N VAL A 203 1.79 -25.91 22.15
CA VAL A 203 1.32 -27.03 21.32
C VAL A 203 2.46 -27.99 21.01
N SER A 204 2.17 -29.29 20.91
CA SER A 204 3.15 -30.33 20.55
C SER A 204 3.13 -30.67 19.06
N GLU A 205 2.03 -30.39 18.36
CA GLU A 205 1.83 -30.72 16.95
C GLU A 205 1.11 -29.55 16.25
N TYR A 206 1.49 -29.27 15.01
CA TYR A 206 0.86 -28.26 14.16
C TYR A 206 0.51 -28.88 12.81
N THR A 207 -0.77 -28.81 12.45
CA THR A 207 -1.26 -29.21 11.12
C THR A 207 -1.56 -27.94 10.34
N SER A 208 -0.83 -27.72 9.23
CA SER A 208 -1.08 -26.60 8.33
C SER A 208 -2.47 -26.72 7.72
N LYS A 209 -3.14 -25.58 7.49
CA LYS A 209 -4.50 -25.55 6.94
C LYS A 209 -4.57 -25.78 5.41
N GLU A 210 -3.47 -26.18 4.77
CA GLU A 210 -3.33 -26.25 3.30
C GLU A 210 -2.98 -27.63 2.72
N GLU A 211 -3.13 -28.74 3.45
CA GLU A 211 -3.12 -30.06 2.79
C GLU A 211 -4.55 -30.49 2.40
N PRO A 212 -4.86 -30.67 1.10
CA PRO A 212 -6.05 -31.42 0.74
C PRO A 212 -5.86 -32.86 1.21
N ALA A 213 -6.84 -33.38 1.93
CA ALA A 213 -6.91 -34.78 2.29
C ALA A 213 -6.85 -35.65 1.02
N GLU A 214 -5.71 -36.28 0.76
CA GLU A 214 -5.67 -37.46 -0.10
C GLU A 214 -6.47 -38.56 0.60
N THR A 215 -7.76 -38.63 0.30
CA THR A 215 -8.57 -39.80 0.64
C THR A 215 -8.07 -40.97 -0.17
N GLY A 216 -7.37 -41.84 0.57
CA GLY A 216 -7.00 -43.22 0.30
C GLY A 216 -7.82 -43.97 -0.75
N GLN A 217 -7.05 -44.69 -1.57
CA GLN A 217 -7.47 -45.81 -2.37
C GLN A 217 -8.19 -46.90 -1.55
N GLY A 218 -9.25 -47.46 -2.13
CA GLY A 218 -9.61 -48.88 -2.00
C GLY A 218 -11.12 -49.14 -2.00
N PRO A 219 -11.61 -50.33 -2.44
CA PRO A 219 -10.93 -51.44 -3.11
C PRO A 219 -11.52 -51.78 -4.50
N GLN A 220 -10.74 -52.55 -5.26
CA GLN A 220 -11.21 -53.33 -6.41
C GLN A 220 -12.30 -54.32 -5.95
N GLU A 221 -13.43 -54.36 -6.66
CA GLU A 221 -14.32 -55.52 -6.65
C GLU A 221 -14.24 -56.21 -8.02
N GLU A 222 -13.63 -57.39 -7.97
CA GLU A 222 -13.71 -58.47 -8.94
C GLU A 222 -15.07 -59.19 -8.84
N ASN A 223 -15.49 -59.76 -9.98
CA ASN A 223 -16.46 -60.84 -10.20
C ASN A 223 -17.94 -60.48 -10.37
N ALA A 224 -18.41 -60.46 -11.63
CA ALA A 224 -19.01 -61.63 -12.30
C ALA A 224 -19.34 -61.33 -13.77
#